data_AF-Q6CR19-F1
#
_entry.id   AF-Q6CR19-F1
#
_cell.length_a   1.000
_cell.length_b   1.000
_cell.length_c   1.000
_cell.angle_alpha   90.00
_cell.angle_beta   90.00
_cell.angle_gamma   90.00
#
_symmetry.space_group_name_H-M   'P 1'
#
loop_
_entity.id
_entity.type
_entity.pdbx_description
1 polymer ?
#
loop_
_entity_poly.entity_id
_entity_poly.type
_entity_poly.pdbx_seq_one_letter_code
_entity_poly.pdbx_strand_id
1 'polypeptide(L)'
;MATKKKKGYRVKQVTKTVQGICRRPIASQLLKMLRILKKYTTSNGPRFIPQPLFNGSTPPAPFTQSVQSSLSRKPFLEIGIIISLGALSYFAIDNYNERMKLESKLNNQVIKSQQMQEVYLKQMNAQRKKRELQILNERKSGLQRQMKMALHIAMLRKQLVDLDQEPVSIETIQQEYTKSIKMENSISNVSGTALWITDDSTYKAYLPNAREYDVSIDDFRKG
;
A
#
# COMPACT_ATOMS: atom_id res chain seq x y z
N MET A 1 46.67 23.39 -55.01
CA MET A 1 46.73 23.64 -53.55
C MET A 1 45.39 24.20 -53.08
N ALA A 2 44.56 23.40 -52.41
CA ALA A 2 43.38 23.89 -51.68
C ALA A 2 42.99 22.86 -50.62
N THR A 3 43.04 23.25 -49.35
CA THR A 3 42.96 22.40 -48.17
C THR A 3 41.50 22.18 -47.72
N LYS A 4 41.04 20.93 -47.72
CA LYS A 4 39.75 20.51 -47.16
C LYS A 4 39.81 20.51 -45.62
N LYS A 5 39.13 21.45 -44.97
CA LYS A 5 38.87 21.43 -43.51
C LYS A 5 37.74 20.43 -43.20
N LYS A 6 38.08 19.21 -42.76
CA LYS A 6 37.14 18.27 -42.12
C LYS A 6 36.81 18.77 -40.71
N LYS A 7 35.57 19.18 -40.45
CA LYS A 7 35.05 19.41 -39.10
C LYS A 7 34.71 18.07 -38.46
N GLY A 8 35.49 17.65 -37.48
CA GLY A 8 35.22 16.48 -36.65
C GLY A 8 34.10 16.77 -35.66
N TYR A 9 33.04 15.96 -35.68
CA TYR A 9 32.01 15.97 -34.66
C TYR A 9 32.52 15.18 -33.45
N ARG A 10 32.76 15.88 -32.33
CA ARG A 10 33.15 15.29 -31.05
C ARG A 10 31.89 14.82 -30.33
N VAL A 11 31.56 13.55 -30.46
CA VAL A 11 30.52 12.89 -29.64
C VAL A 11 30.99 12.90 -28.19
N LYS A 12 30.37 13.74 -27.36
CA LYS A 12 30.52 13.66 -25.91
C LYS A 12 29.75 12.43 -25.43
N GLN A 13 30.47 11.34 -25.19
CA GLN A 13 29.98 10.21 -24.39
C GLN A 13 29.65 10.75 -22.99
N VAL A 14 28.36 10.83 -22.66
CA VAL A 14 27.88 11.12 -21.31
C VAL A 14 27.78 9.77 -20.60
N THR A 15 28.87 9.35 -19.96
CA THR A 15 28.85 8.27 -18.98
C THR A 15 28.16 8.78 -17.71
N LYS A 16 26.85 8.57 -17.61
CA LYS A 16 26.14 8.68 -16.32
C LYS A 16 26.42 7.42 -15.52
N THR A 17 27.31 7.56 -14.55
CA THR A 17 27.46 6.67 -13.41
C THR A 17 26.13 6.55 -12.67
N VAL A 18 25.49 5.39 -12.82
CA VAL A 18 24.41 4.93 -11.95
C VAL A 18 25.06 4.47 -10.65
N GLN A 19 25.09 5.34 -9.65
CA GLN A 19 25.42 4.96 -8.28
C GLN A 19 24.42 5.58 -7.32
N GLY A 20 23.96 4.75 -6.37
CA GLY A 20 23.33 5.24 -5.15
C GLY A 20 21.83 5.05 -5.04
N ILE A 21 21.31 3.90 -5.47
CA ILE A 21 20.03 3.39 -4.98
C ILE A 21 20.11 3.37 -3.44
N CYS A 22 19.26 4.18 -2.84
CA CYS A 22 19.06 4.38 -1.42
C CYS A 22 18.80 3.02 -0.72
N ARG A 23 19.88 2.35 -0.27
CA ARG A 23 19.79 1.28 0.71
C ARG A 23 19.36 1.91 2.03
N ARG A 24 18.06 2.07 2.22
CA ARG A 24 17.50 2.27 3.57
C ARG A 24 17.95 1.06 4.39
N PRO A 25 18.72 1.24 5.46
CA PRO A 25 19.22 0.10 6.21
C PRO A 25 18.00 -0.57 6.84
N ILE A 26 17.87 -1.87 6.58
CA ILE A 26 16.93 -2.80 7.22
C ILE A 26 17.03 -2.67 8.76
N ALA A 27 18.20 -2.25 9.26
CA ALA A 27 18.42 -1.87 10.65
C ALA A 27 17.45 -0.79 11.16
N SER A 28 17.04 0.20 10.36
CA SER A 28 16.12 1.26 10.81
C SER A 28 14.66 0.81 10.92
N GLN A 29 14.24 -0.17 10.11
CA GLN A 29 12.92 -0.81 10.25
C GLN A 29 12.92 -1.82 11.39
N LEU A 30 13.99 -2.60 11.55
CA LEU A 30 14.14 -3.51 12.70
C LEU A 30 14.25 -2.73 14.03
N LEU A 31 14.91 -1.57 14.08
CA LEU A 31 14.95 -0.74 15.28
C LEU A 31 13.59 -0.11 15.61
N LYS A 32 12.79 0.25 14.59
CA LYS A 32 11.42 0.72 14.78
C LYS A 32 10.52 -0.41 15.27
N MET A 33 10.65 -1.61 14.71
CA MET A 33 9.91 -2.79 15.17
C MET A 33 10.31 -3.21 16.58
N LEU A 34 11.60 -3.15 16.94
CA LEU A 34 12.08 -3.39 18.31
C LEU A 34 11.61 -2.33 19.31
N ARG A 35 11.52 -1.05 18.93
CA ARG A 35 10.91 -0.01 19.78
C ARG A 35 9.40 -0.19 19.94
N ILE A 36 8.72 -0.70 18.92
CA ILE A 36 7.29 -1.03 19.01
C ILE A 36 7.09 -2.26 19.92
N LEU A 37 7.90 -3.31 19.76
CA LEU A 37 7.91 -4.47 20.66
C LEU A 37 8.20 -4.07 22.11
N LYS A 38 9.17 -3.17 22.36
CA LYS A 38 9.47 -2.66 23.72
C LYS A 38 8.32 -1.82 24.32
N LYS A 39 7.49 -1.19 23.50
CA LYS A 39 6.28 -0.48 23.96
C LYS A 39 5.10 -1.41 24.26
N TYR A 40 5.10 -2.63 23.72
CA TYR A 40 4.09 -3.65 24.06
C TYR A 40 4.50 -4.54 25.24
N THR A 41 5.78 -4.61 25.62
CA THR A 41 6.19 -5.29 26.87
C THR A 41 6.01 -4.41 28.12
N THR A 42 5.71 -3.12 27.96
CA THR A 42 5.37 -2.20 29.05
C THR A 42 3.94 -1.70 28.88
N SER A 43 3.02 -2.62 28.57
CA SER A 43 1.62 -2.41 28.86
C SER A 43 1.45 -2.60 30.37
N ASN A 44 1.21 -1.48 31.07
CA ASN A 44 0.56 -1.47 32.37
C ASN A 44 -0.84 -2.05 32.21
N GLY A 45 -0.93 -3.38 32.10
CA GLY A 45 -2.16 -4.08 32.41
C GLY A 45 -2.48 -3.83 33.89
N PRO A 46 -3.76 -3.72 34.28
CA PRO A 46 -4.11 -3.64 35.68
C PRO A 46 -3.53 -4.88 36.35
N ARG A 47 -2.49 -4.70 37.16
CA ARG A 47 -2.07 -5.73 38.11
C ARG A 47 -3.24 -5.89 39.07
N PHE A 48 -4.00 -6.97 38.90
CA PHE A 48 -4.76 -7.53 40.01
C PHE A 48 -3.73 -8.01 41.04
N ILE A 49 -3.29 -7.07 41.87
CA ILE A 49 -2.74 -7.36 43.17
C ILE A 49 -3.98 -7.73 43.99
N PRO A 50 -4.16 -8.99 44.43
CA PRO A 50 -5.24 -9.27 45.37
C PRO A 50 -4.98 -8.42 46.61
N GLN A 51 -5.88 -7.48 46.90
CA GLN A 51 -5.84 -6.78 48.17
C GLN A 51 -6.08 -7.83 49.27
N PRO A 52 -5.20 -7.95 50.28
CA PRO A 52 -5.53 -8.73 51.46
C PRO A 52 -6.66 -8.00 52.18
N LEU A 53 -7.84 -8.63 52.25
CA LEU A 53 -9.02 -8.15 52.97
C LEU A 53 -8.88 -8.25 54.50
N PHE A 54 -7.66 -8.22 55.03
CA PHE A 54 -7.38 -8.33 56.46
C PHE A 54 -6.41 -7.23 56.91
N ASN A 55 -7.00 -6.12 57.36
CA ASN A 55 -6.35 -5.12 58.19
C ASN A 55 -6.21 -5.68 59.61
N GLY A 56 -4.99 -5.66 60.15
CA GLY A 56 -4.73 -5.57 61.59
C GLY A 56 -5.06 -6.81 62.45
N SER A 57 -4.14 -7.77 62.49
CA SER A 57 -3.65 -8.38 63.73
C SER A 57 -2.48 -9.29 63.39
N THR A 58 -1.42 -9.18 64.20
CA THR A 58 -0.25 -10.06 64.21
C THR A 58 -0.64 -11.52 64.01
N PRO A 59 0.06 -12.31 63.16
CA PRO A 59 -0.17 -13.74 63.12
C PRO A 59 0.16 -14.31 64.51
N PRO A 60 -0.73 -15.11 65.14
CA PRO A 60 -0.28 -15.91 66.27
C PRO A 60 0.83 -16.83 65.75
N ALA A 61 1.80 -17.14 66.62
CA ALA A 61 2.87 -18.09 66.37
C ALA A 61 2.32 -19.33 65.63
N PRO A 62 3.10 -19.98 64.75
CA PRO A 62 2.65 -21.16 64.04
C PRO A 62 2.17 -22.15 65.09
N PHE A 63 0.86 -22.38 65.14
CA PHE A 63 0.34 -23.50 65.88
C PHE A 63 0.92 -24.70 65.15
N THR A 64 2.00 -25.25 65.68
CA THR A 64 2.39 -26.62 65.45
C THR A 64 1.24 -27.45 66.01
N GLN A 65 0.14 -27.52 65.25
CA GLN A 65 -0.65 -28.73 65.22
C GLN A 65 0.33 -29.75 64.65
N SER A 66 1.06 -30.35 65.59
CA SER A 66 1.43 -31.74 65.46
C SER A 66 0.22 -32.41 64.82
N VAL A 67 0.39 -32.82 63.57
CA VAL A 67 -0.42 -33.91 63.03
C VAL A 67 0.00 -35.10 63.87
N GLN A 68 -0.53 -35.15 65.10
CA GLN A 68 -0.57 -36.36 65.90
C GLN A 68 -1.46 -37.27 65.08
N SER A 69 -0.78 -38.07 64.28
CA SER A 69 -1.23 -39.30 63.68
C SER A 69 -1.58 -40.29 64.81
N SER A 70 -2.55 -39.95 65.66
CA SER A 70 -3.34 -40.95 66.33
C SER A 70 -4.40 -41.39 65.31
N LEU A 71 -3.99 -42.40 64.56
CA LEU A 71 -4.75 -43.12 63.54
C LEU A 71 -5.94 -43.85 64.18
N SER A 72 -6.83 -43.15 64.89
CA SER A 72 -8.13 -43.67 65.30
C SER A 72 -9.12 -43.38 64.19
N ARG A 73 -9.06 -44.24 63.17
CA ARG A 73 -9.87 -44.20 61.95
C ARG A 73 -11.35 -44.22 62.31
N LYS A 74 -12.02 -43.07 62.22
CA LYS A 74 -13.46 -43.03 62.02
C LYS A 74 -13.70 -43.27 60.53
N PRO A 75 -14.35 -44.37 60.11
CA PRO A 75 -14.47 -44.76 58.70
C PRO A 75 -15.12 -43.66 57.84
N PHE A 76 -15.96 -42.82 58.44
CA PHE A 76 -16.60 -41.68 57.77
C PHE A 76 -15.62 -40.60 57.29
N LEU A 77 -14.48 -40.41 57.96
CA LEU A 77 -13.49 -39.41 57.56
C LEU A 77 -12.67 -39.91 56.35
N GLU A 78 -12.32 -41.20 56.33
CA GLU A 78 -11.66 -41.83 55.17
C GLU A 78 -12.56 -41.77 53.93
N ILE A 79 -13.86 -42.00 54.10
CA ILE A 79 -14.86 -41.85 53.02
C ILE A 79 -14.93 -40.40 52.52
N GLY A 80 -14.93 -39.42 53.44
CA GLY A 80 -14.91 -37.99 53.08
C GLY A 80 -13.65 -37.57 52.30
N ILE A 81 -12.49 -38.15 52.63
CA ILE A 81 -11.25 -37.92 51.89
C ILE A 81 -11.33 -38.51 50.48
N ILE A 82 -11.83 -39.73 50.33
CA ILE A 82 -11.96 -40.38 49.00
C ILE A 82 -12.96 -39.61 48.13
N ILE A 83 -14.09 -39.18 48.70
CA ILE A 83 -15.10 -38.39 47.97
C ILE A 83 -14.52 -37.02 47.58
N SER A 84 -13.79 -36.34 48.47
CA SER A 84 -13.19 -35.04 48.15
C SER A 84 -12.08 -35.15 47.10
N LEU A 85 -11.26 -36.20 47.16
CA LEU A 85 -10.25 -36.47 46.13
C LEU A 85 -10.90 -36.84 44.78
N GLY A 86 -11.97 -37.63 44.81
CA GLY A 86 -12.79 -37.96 43.64
C GLY A 86 -13.41 -36.71 42.99
N ALA A 87 -14.02 -35.84 43.79
CA ALA A 87 -14.58 -34.59 43.30
C ALA A 87 -13.49 -33.65 42.73
N LEU A 88 -12.35 -33.52 43.43
CA LEU A 88 -11.25 -32.68 42.98
C LEU A 88 -10.62 -33.17 41.66
N SER A 89 -10.43 -34.49 41.53
CA SER A 89 -9.92 -35.09 40.30
C SER A 89 -10.91 -34.96 39.13
N TYR A 90 -12.21 -35.12 39.38
CA TYR A 90 -13.25 -34.87 38.38
C TYR A 90 -13.22 -33.41 37.88
N PHE A 91 -13.16 -32.44 38.81
CA PHE A 91 -13.06 -31.02 38.43
C PHE A 91 -11.75 -30.67 37.72
N ALA A 92 -10.65 -31.32 38.07
CA ALA A 92 -9.37 -31.12 37.38
C ALA A 92 -9.45 -31.60 35.92
N ILE A 93 -10.08 -32.75 35.67
CA ILE A 93 -10.27 -33.32 34.33
C ILE A 93 -11.22 -32.44 33.51
N ASP A 94 -12.33 -32.00 34.09
CA ASP A 94 -13.32 -31.16 33.40
C ASP A 94 -12.70 -29.80 32.97
N ASN A 95 -11.97 -29.15 33.90
CA ASN A 95 -11.25 -27.92 33.59
C ASN A 95 -10.15 -28.11 32.53
N TYR A 96 -9.44 -29.25 32.55
CA TYR A 96 -8.43 -29.55 31.54
C TYR A 96 -9.06 -29.69 30.15
N ASN A 97 -10.16 -30.42 30.03
CA ASN A 97 -10.84 -30.64 28.76
C ASN A 97 -11.38 -29.33 28.16
N GLU A 98 -12.04 -28.50 28.98
CA GLU A 98 -12.51 -27.19 28.52
C GLU A 98 -11.37 -26.24 28.16
N ARG A 99 -10.28 -26.25 28.94
CA ARG A 99 -9.06 -25.49 28.60
C ARG A 99 -8.49 -25.92 27.24
N MET A 100 -8.36 -27.22 27.00
CA MET A 100 -7.85 -27.74 25.73
C MET A 100 -8.74 -27.34 24.54
N LYS A 101 -10.06 -27.36 24.73
CA LYS A 101 -11.01 -26.93 23.71
C LYS A 101 -10.92 -25.43 23.42
N LEU A 102 -10.73 -24.61 24.45
CA LEU A 102 -10.53 -23.17 24.29
C LEU A 102 -9.20 -22.85 23.62
N GLU A 103 -8.12 -23.54 23.99
CA GLU A 103 -6.80 -23.40 23.35
C GLU A 103 -6.87 -23.80 21.86
N SER A 104 -7.57 -24.90 21.54
CA SER A 104 -7.81 -25.30 20.14
C SER A 104 -8.60 -24.25 19.36
N LYS A 105 -9.68 -23.71 19.94
CA LYS A 105 -10.47 -22.64 19.31
C LYS A 105 -9.64 -21.37 19.10
N LEU A 106 -8.83 -20.98 20.08
CA LEU A 106 -7.95 -19.82 20.00
C LEU A 106 -6.91 -20.00 18.88
N ASN A 107 -6.24 -21.15 18.84
CA ASN A 107 -5.27 -21.46 17.78
C ASN A 107 -5.93 -21.42 16.40
N ASN A 108 -7.13 -21.99 16.26
CA ASN A 108 -7.91 -21.93 15.02
C ASN A 108 -8.27 -20.49 14.64
N GLN A 109 -8.63 -19.62 15.60
CA GLN A 109 -8.91 -18.21 15.32
C GLN A 109 -7.66 -17.44 14.89
N VAL A 110 -6.51 -17.69 15.53
CA VAL A 110 -5.23 -17.07 15.16
C VAL A 110 -4.84 -17.45 13.73
N ILE A 111 -4.92 -18.74 13.39
CA ILE A 111 -4.62 -19.22 12.04
C ILE A 111 -5.55 -18.59 11.01
N LYS A 112 -6.87 -18.56 11.28
CA LYS A 112 -7.85 -17.93 10.38
C LYS A 112 -7.59 -16.43 10.20
N SER A 113 -7.24 -15.73 11.27
CA SER A 113 -6.91 -14.30 11.22
C SER A 113 -5.66 -14.05 10.37
N GLN A 114 -4.61 -14.87 10.53
CA GLN A 114 -3.40 -14.80 9.71
C GLN A 114 -3.70 -15.06 8.22
N GLN A 115 -4.46 -16.10 7.90
CA GLN A 115 -4.88 -16.41 6.53
C GLN A 115 -5.67 -15.25 5.91
N MET A 116 -6.59 -14.65 6.67
CA MET A 116 -7.37 -13.49 6.21
C MET A 116 -6.47 -12.28 5.94
N GLN A 117 -5.50 -12.03 6.81
CA GLN A 117 -4.53 -10.95 6.63
C GLN A 117 -3.67 -11.16 5.38
N GLU A 118 -3.23 -12.39 5.10
CA GLU A 118 -2.50 -12.71 3.88
C GLU A 118 -3.32 -12.49 2.61
N VAL A 119 -4.59 -12.94 2.60
CA VAL A 119 -5.50 -12.73 1.47
C VAL A 119 -5.72 -11.23 1.26
N TYR A 120 -5.92 -10.47 2.33
CA TYR A 120 -6.08 -9.02 2.26
C TYR A 120 -4.84 -8.33 1.65
N LEU A 121 -3.64 -8.71 2.08
CA LEU A 121 -2.39 -8.20 1.51
C LEU A 121 -2.24 -8.56 0.03
N LYS A 122 -2.60 -9.78 -0.37
CA LYS A 122 -2.59 -10.21 -1.77
C LYS A 122 -3.58 -9.37 -2.61
N GLN A 123 -4.79 -9.14 -2.11
CA GLN A 123 -5.79 -8.31 -2.79
C GLN A 123 -5.33 -6.86 -2.93
N MET A 124 -4.76 -6.27 -1.87
CA MET A 124 -4.19 -4.91 -1.92
C MET A 124 -3.07 -4.78 -2.95
N ASN A 125 -2.14 -5.75 -2.98
CA ASN A 125 -1.06 -5.77 -3.96
C ASN A 125 -1.59 -5.95 -5.39
N ALA A 126 -2.60 -6.79 -5.60
CA ALA A 126 -3.24 -6.96 -6.90
C ALA A 126 -3.94 -5.67 -7.36
N GLN A 127 -4.66 -4.98 -6.47
CA GLN A 127 -5.29 -3.69 -6.78
C GLN A 127 -4.28 -2.59 -7.09
N ARG A 128 -3.15 -2.55 -6.36
CA ARG A 128 -2.07 -1.62 -6.65
C ARG A 128 -1.48 -1.86 -8.05
N LYS A 129 -1.18 -3.12 -8.38
CA LYS A 129 -0.68 -3.49 -9.72
C LYS A 129 -1.68 -3.15 -10.81
N LYS A 130 -2.98 -3.41 -10.61
CA LYS A 130 -4.04 -3.03 -11.57
C LYS A 130 -4.07 -1.52 -11.80
N ARG A 131 -4.01 -0.71 -10.73
CA ARG A 131 -3.93 0.76 -10.85
C ARG A 131 -2.66 1.21 -11.57
N GLU A 132 -1.51 0.61 -11.26
CA GLU A 132 -0.25 0.93 -11.95
C GLU A 132 -0.30 0.60 -13.44
N LEU A 133 -0.89 -0.55 -13.82
CA LEU A 133 -1.10 -0.93 -15.21
C LEU A 133 -2.09 0.01 -15.93
N GLN A 134 -3.16 0.40 -15.25
CA GLN A 134 -4.12 1.37 -15.79
C GLN A 134 -3.45 2.72 -16.07
N ILE A 135 -2.70 3.26 -15.10
CA ILE A 135 -1.94 4.51 -15.25
C ILE A 135 -0.94 4.39 -16.41
N LEU A 136 -0.25 3.26 -16.53
CA LEU A 136 0.69 3.04 -17.62
C LEU A 136 -0.03 3.02 -18.98
N ASN A 137 -1.22 2.41 -19.05
CA ASN A 137 -2.01 2.37 -20.26
C ASN A 137 -2.54 3.75 -20.66
N GLU A 138 -3.02 4.53 -19.69
CA GLU A 138 -3.44 5.93 -19.90
C GLU A 138 -2.28 6.78 -20.43
N ARG A 139 -1.07 6.64 -19.85
CA ARG A 139 0.14 7.32 -20.35
C ARG A 139 0.53 6.87 -21.76
N LYS A 140 0.48 5.57 -22.03
CA LYS A 140 0.78 5.02 -23.37
C LYS A 140 -0.19 5.57 -24.40
N SER A 141 -1.49 5.59 -24.10
CA SER A 141 -2.53 6.14 -24.97
C SER A 141 -2.29 7.63 -25.24
N GLY A 142 -2.00 8.42 -24.20
CA GLY A 142 -1.66 9.85 -24.34
C GLY A 142 -0.45 10.08 -25.26
N LEU A 143 0.63 9.31 -25.09
CA LEU A 143 1.82 9.39 -25.94
C LEU A 143 1.53 8.98 -27.39
N GLN A 144 0.75 7.92 -27.59
CA GLN A 144 0.35 7.47 -28.93
C GLN A 144 -0.49 8.53 -29.65
N ARG A 145 -1.41 9.18 -28.93
CA ARG A 145 -2.20 10.31 -29.45
C ARG A 145 -1.32 11.47 -29.86
N GLN A 146 -0.39 11.89 -28.99
CA GLN A 146 0.56 12.97 -29.27
C GLN A 146 1.41 12.66 -30.51
N MET A 147 1.89 11.42 -30.65
CA MET A 147 2.67 11.00 -31.81
C MET A 147 1.84 11.00 -33.10
N LYS A 148 0.60 10.51 -33.06
CA LYS A 148 -0.33 10.55 -34.22
C LYS A 148 -0.59 11.99 -34.66
N MET A 149 -0.86 12.90 -33.72
CA MET A 149 -1.06 14.33 -34.02
C MET A 149 0.22 14.97 -34.60
N ALA A 150 1.38 14.69 -34.02
CA ALA A 150 2.66 15.20 -34.52
C ALA A 150 2.93 14.77 -35.96
N LEU A 151 2.63 13.50 -36.29
CA LEU A 151 2.73 12.99 -37.66
C LEU A 151 1.73 13.67 -38.60
N HIS A 152 0.48 13.85 -38.18
CA HIS A 152 -0.53 14.54 -38.99
C HIS A 152 -0.10 15.99 -39.28
N ILE A 153 0.40 16.73 -38.29
CA ILE A 153 0.92 18.08 -38.48
C ILE A 153 2.12 18.09 -39.44
N ALA A 154 3.03 17.11 -39.34
CA ALA A 154 4.16 16.99 -40.26
C ALA A 154 3.70 16.74 -41.70
N MET A 155 2.67 15.91 -41.90
CA MET A 155 2.07 15.68 -43.21
C MET A 155 1.41 16.93 -43.77
N LEU A 156 0.67 17.69 -42.95
CA LEU A 156 0.06 18.96 -43.37
C LEU A 156 1.13 19.97 -43.78
N ARG A 157 2.23 20.09 -43.00
CA ARG A 157 3.36 20.95 -43.36
C ARG A 157 3.99 20.54 -44.69
N LYS A 158 4.12 19.25 -44.94
CA LYS A 158 4.61 18.74 -46.22
C LYS A 158 3.67 19.13 -47.37
N GLN A 159 2.36 18.93 -47.20
CA GLN A 159 1.36 19.29 -48.21
C GLN A 159 1.34 20.79 -48.51
N LEU A 160 1.55 21.66 -47.51
CA LEU A 160 1.67 23.10 -47.73
C LEU A 160 2.91 23.44 -48.56
N VAL A 161 4.06 22.84 -48.23
CA VAL A 161 5.29 23.01 -49.00
C VAL A 161 5.12 22.50 -50.44
N ASP A 162 4.43 21.37 -50.63
CA ASP A 162 4.12 20.83 -51.96
C ASP A 162 3.17 21.75 -52.77
N LEU A 163 2.44 22.65 -52.10
CA LEU A 163 1.55 23.67 -52.70
C LEU A 163 2.20 25.07 -52.76
N ASP A 164 3.52 25.16 -52.58
CA ASP A 164 4.29 26.42 -52.53
C ASP A 164 3.79 27.42 -51.45
N GLN A 165 3.16 26.91 -50.38
CA GLN A 165 2.77 27.71 -49.21
C GLN A 165 3.70 27.43 -48.03
N GLU A 166 4.24 28.49 -47.43
CA GLU A 166 5.12 28.34 -46.28
C GLU A 166 4.33 27.97 -45.01
N PRO A 167 4.76 26.94 -44.26
CA PRO A 167 4.11 26.56 -43.02
C PRO A 167 4.35 27.61 -41.93
N VAL A 168 3.31 27.84 -41.11
CA VAL A 168 3.35 28.79 -40.00
C VAL A 168 4.46 28.45 -39.00
N SER A 169 5.20 29.48 -38.56
CA SER A 169 6.32 29.35 -37.62
C SER A 169 5.86 28.95 -36.21
N ILE A 170 6.76 28.34 -35.42
CA ILE A 170 6.44 27.91 -34.06
C ILE A 170 6.17 29.10 -33.13
N GLU A 171 6.88 30.22 -33.34
CA GLU A 171 6.79 31.42 -32.51
C GLU A 171 5.42 32.10 -32.64
N THR A 172 4.89 32.19 -33.86
CA THR A 172 3.56 32.75 -34.11
C THR A 172 2.47 31.87 -33.50
N ILE A 173 2.62 30.53 -33.57
CA ILE A 173 1.71 29.58 -32.89
C ILE A 173 1.72 29.78 -31.37
N GLN A 174 2.88 30.03 -30.76
CA GLN A 174 2.96 30.25 -29.30
C GLN A 174 2.26 31.55 -28.87
N GLN A 175 2.37 32.60 -29.68
CA GLN A 175 1.67 33.87 -29.44
C GLN A 175 0.14 33.67 -29.54
N GLU A 176 -0.34 32.99 -30.58
CA GLU A 176 -1.76 32.70 -30.75
C GLU A 176 -2.29 31.72 -29.70
N TYR A 177 -1.49 30.74 -29.26
CA TYR A 177 -1.83 29.84 -28.16
C TYR A 177 -2.15 30.63 -26.90
N THR A 178 -1.27 31.56 -26.52
CA THR A 178 -1.43 32.37 -25.30
C THR A 178 -2.64 33.29 -25.38
N LYS A 179 -3.00 33.73 -26.58
CA LYS A 179 -4.13 34.63 -26.83
C LYS A 179 -5.48 33.90 -26.86
N SER A 180 -5.55 32.73 -27.49
CA SER A 180 -6.80 32.04 -27.81
C SER A 180 -7.17 30.90 -26.85
N ILE A 181 -6.20 30.36 -26.10
CA ILE A 181 -6.44 29.23 -25.20
C ILE A 181 -6.61 29.73 -23.77
N LYS A 182 -7.76 29.38 -23.17
CA LYS A 182 -8.05 29.63 -21.76
C LYS A 182 -7.93 28.33 -20.97
N MET A 183 -7.50 28.47 -19.73
CA MET A 183 -7.31 27.36 -18.80
C MET A 183 -8.23 27.56 -17.59
N GLU A 184 -8.94 26.51 -17.17
CA GLU A 184 -9.66 26.54 -15.91
C GLU A 184 -8.67 26.51 -14.74
N ASN A 185 -8.59 27.61 -13.99
CA ASN A 185 -7.77 27.70 -12.77
C ASN A 185 -8.57 27.34 -11.52
N SER A 186 -9.47 26.36 -11.61
CA SER A 186 -10.17 25.82 -10.44
C SER A 186 -9.19 25.01 -9.59
N ILE A 187 -8.63 25.65 -8.55
CA ILE A 187 -7.68 25.07 -7.58
C ILE A 187 -8.19 23.76 -6.93
N SER A 188 -9.50 23.52 -6.96
CA SER A 188 -10.12 22.29 -6.44
C SER A 188 -9.91 21.04 -7.31
N ASN A 189 -9.42 21.16 -8.55
CA ASN A 189 -9.39 20.05 -9.51
C ASN A 189 -7.96 19.69 -9.97
N VAL A 190 -7.15 19.14 -9.07
CA VAL A 190 -5.73 18.75 -9.28
C VAL A 190 -5.53 17.66 -10.36
N SER A 191 -6.60 17.10 -10.95
CA SER A 191 -6.51 16.06 -12.00
C SER A 191 -7.25 16.39 -13.30
N GLY A 192 -7.75 17.62 -13.47
CA GLY A 192 -8.67 17.93 -14.58
C GLY A 192 -8.57 19.36 -15.11
N THR A 193 -7.35 19.85 -15.41
CA THR A 193 -7.18 21.13 -16.10
C THR A 193 -7.78 21.03 -17.51
N ALA A 194 -8.99 21.54 -17.69
CA ALA A 194 -9.60 21.66 -19.00
C ALA A 194 -9.00 22.87 -19.73
N LEU A 195 -8.45 22.63 -20.92
CA LEU A 195 -8.06 23.68 -21.85
C LEU A 195 -9.14 23.75 -22.92
N TRP A 196 -9.64 24.94 -23.20
CA TRP A 196 -10.54 25.18 -24.33
C TRP A 196 -10.12 26.43 -25.08
N ILE A 197 -10.58 26.48 -26.32
CA ILE A 197 -10.36 27.58 -27.22
C ILE A 197 -11.55 28.52 -27.14
N THR A 198 -11.29 29.83 -27.13
CA THR A 198 -12.35 30.84 -27.09
C THR A 198 -13.20 30.83 -28.35
N ASP A 199 -14.50 31.11 -28.18
CA ASP A 199 -15.46 31.17 -29.29
C ASP A 199 -15.11 32.27 -30.30
N ASP A 200 -14.37 33.30 -29.86
CA ASP A 200 -13.91 34.41 -30.70
C ASP A 200 -12.79 34.02 -31.68
N SER A 201 -12.21 32.83 -31.55
CA SER A 201 -11.09 32.39 -32.39
C SER A 201 -11.56 31.69 -33.67
N THR A 202 -11.01 32.09 -34.81
CA THR A 202 -11.29 31.49 -36.12
C THR A 202 -10.80 30.04 -36.22
N TYR A 203 -9.85 29.65 -35.37
CA TYR A 203 -9.23 28.32 -35.38
C TYR A 203 -10.09 27.22 -34.78
N LYS A 204 -11.17 27.58 -34.06
CA LYS A 204 -12.02 26.59 -33.38
C LYS A 204 -12.64 25.58 -34.35
N ALA A 205 -13.01 26.01 -35.55
CA ALA A 205 -13.61 25.15 -36.57
C ALA A 205 -12.61 24.16 -37.20
N TYR A 206 -11.32 24.45 -37.14
CA TYR A 206 -10.25 23.64 -37.76
C TYR A 206 -9.57 22.71 -36.75
N LEU A 207 -10.02 22.68 -35.50
CA LEU A 207 -9.48 21.79 -34.49
C LEU A 207 -9.84 20.34 -34.80
N PRO A 208 -8.85 19.44 -34.90
CA PRO A 208 -9.15 18.03 -35.01
C PRO A 208 -9.73 17.52 -33.68
N ASN A 209 -10.73 16.65 -33.76
CA ASN A 209 -11.31 16.04 -32.58
C ASN A 209 -10.30 15.07 -31.94
N ALA A 210 -9.94 15.31 -30.68
CA ALA A 210 -8.94 14.49 -29.99
C ALA A 210 -9.30 13.00 -29.94
N ARG A 211 -10.59 12.65 -29.99
CA ARG A 211 -11.07 11.25 -29.98
C ARG A 211 -10.81 10.51 -31.29
N GLU A 212 -10.68 11.19 -32.42
CA GLU A 212 -10.39 10.54 -33.71
C GLU A 212 -9.04 9.81 -33.68
N TYR A 213 -8.09 10.32 -32.89
CA TYR A 213 -6.78 9.71 -32.72
C TYR A 213 -6.76 8.53 -31.75
N ASP A 214 -7.83 8.27 -31.01
CA ASP A 214 -7.92 7.15 -30.07
C ASP A 214 -8.27 5.83 -30.74
N VAL A 215 -8.74 5.86 -31.99
CA VAL A 215 -9.10 4.66 -32.75
C VAL A 215 -7.89 3.74 -32.88
N SER A 216 -8.09 2.47 -32.51
CA SER A 216 -7.03 1.47 -32.56
C SER A 216 -6.83 0.99 -33.99
N ILE A 217 -5.61 0.55 -34.32
CA ILE A 217 -5.31 -0.01 -35.65
C ILE A 217 -6.18 -1.24 -35.94
N ASP A 218 -6.59 -1.96 -34.90
CA ASP A 218 -7.44 -3.15 -35.02
C ASP A 218 -8.86 -2.81 -35.46
N ASP A 219 -9.33 -1.59 -35.16
CA ASP A 219 -10.65 -1.11 -35.61
C ASP A 219 -10.61 -0.76 -37.11
N PHE A 220 -9.49 -0.23 -37.61
CA PHE A 220 -9.30 0.03 -39.04
C PHE A 220 -9.15 -1.23 -39.90
N ARG A 221 -8.78 -2.36 -39.29
CA ARG A 221 -8.65 -3.65 -40.00
C ARG A 221 -9.95 -4.43 -40.12
N LYS A 222 -10.99 -4.04 -39.38
CA LYS A 222 -12.29 -4.74 -39.34
C LYS A 222 -13.37 -4.09 -40.22
N GLY A 223 -13.09 -2.92 -40.78
CA GLY A 223 -13.90 -2.29 -41.83
C GLY A 223 -13.31 -2.54 -43.20
#